data_AF-A0A7W7QBK3-F1
#
_entry.id   AF-A0A7W7QBK3-F1
#
_cell.length_a   1.000
_cell.length_b   1.000
_cell.length_c   1.000
_cell.angle_alpha   90.00
_cell.angle_beta   90.00
_cell.angle_gamma   90.00
#
_symmetry.space_group_name_H-M   'P 1'
#
loop_
_entity.id
_entity.type
_entity.pdbx_description
1 polymer ?
#
loop_
_entity_poly.entity_id
_entity_poly.type
_entity_poly.pdbx_seq_one_letter_code
_entity_poly.pdbx_strand_id
1 'polypeptide(L)'
;MITAIVIPVELDQPIRQQQLNQHDLDAYRQLVGGHLELVHFVRPPAGMYINDEGKLDGLPLNHRATALLWAHNSAFRNRDVIVGPAFVVGPADRRGDDTSAPTDLVELLFSTERYRAQVQTGDSSNWYGNELVFTDWLAAYQYVLDLADRWTLVQEVRIIPKPDDAMLDQWYEIGRGNLWIRHADDPPFTMASFSGCQSIDELEERLGYTNWSLGTAFYYRNLCFINQVDGGDEWLAIKTFWDDGRPNSLAFESITFARYIEEGRLKDLIERLLKASKEDCRRLTY
;
A
#
# COMPACT_ATOMS: atom_id res chain seq x y z
N MET A 1 -17.70 8.91 -13.44
CA MET A 1 -17.06 7.63 -13.81
C MET A 1 -16.07 7.29 -12.72
N ILE A 2 -16.06 6.05 -12.29
CA ILE A 2 -15.13 5.53 -11.29
C ILE A 2 -14.39 4.32 -11.86
N THR A 3 -13.18 4.07 -11.35
CA THR A 3 -12.42 2.86 -11.67
C THR A 3 -12.69 1.80 -10.61
N ALA A 4 -13.24 0.65 -11.00
CA ALA A 4 -13.45 -0.49 -10.11
C ALA A 4 -12.46 -1.63 -10.42
N ILE A 5 -12.16 -2.46 -9.43
CA ILE A 5 -11.40 -3.70 -9.60
C ILE A 5 -12.38 -4.87 -9.67
N VAL A 6 -12.57 -5.45 -10.84
CA VAL A 6 -13.47 -6.60 -11.03
C VAL A 6 -12.71 -7.90 -10.78
N ILE A 7 -13.33 -8.79 -9.98
CA ILE A 7 -12.76 -10.04 -9.50
C ILE A 7 -13.68 -11.19 -9.96
N PRO A 8 -13.39 -11.81 -11.12
CA PRO A 8 -14.11 -12.99 -11.57
C PRO A 8 -13.95 -14.17 -10.60
N VAL A 9 -14.83 -15.17 -10.70
CA VAL A 9 -14.67 -16.43 -9.95
C VAL A 9 -13.52 -17.25 -10.54
N GLU A 10 -13.54 -17.47 -11.85
CA GLU A 10 -12.61 -18.36 -12.54
C GLU A 10 -11.17 -17.83 -12.50
N LEU A 11 -10.23 -18.69 -12.08
CA LEU A 11 -8.83 -18.31 -11.89
C LEU A 11 -8.08 -18.04 -13.19
N ASP A 12 -8.55 -18.59 -14.32
CA ASP A 12 -8.01 -18.34 -15.65
C ASP A 12 -8.41 -16.96 -16.21
N GLN A 13 -9.48 -16.37 -15.68
CA GLN A 13 -9.88 -15.00 -15.99
C GLN A 13 -9.17 -14.03 -15.05
N PRO A 14 -8.30 -13.13 -15.54
CA PRO A 14 -7.58 -12.20 -14.68
C PRO A 14 -8.53 -11.19 -14.03
N ILE A 15 -8.14 -10.67 -12.87
CA ILE A 15 -8.74 -9.45 -12.34
C ILE A 15 -8.50 -8.30 -13.32
N ARG A 16 -9.38 -7.31 -13.33
CA ARG A 16 -9.27 -6.18 -14.27
C ARG A 16 -9.75 -4.88 -13.66
N GLN A 17 -9.21 -3.77 -14.15
CA GLN A 17 -9.78 -2.46 -13.92
C GLN A 17 -10.93 -2.22 -14.91
N GLN A 18 -12.05 -1.69 -14.44
CA GLN A 18 -13.21 -1.36 -15.27
C GLN A 18 -13.76 0.01 -14.90
N GLN A 19 -14.00 0.86 -15.92
CA GLN A 19 -14.68 2.14 -15.73
C GLN A 19 -16.18 1.90 -15.58
N LEU A 20 -16.76 2.42 -14.51
CA LEU A 20 -18.19 2.33 -14.22
C LEU A 20 -18.80 3.72 -14.05
N ASN A 21 -20.06 3.86 -14.43
CA ASN A 21 -20.87 4.99 -14.01
C ASN A 21 -21.40 4.70 -12.60
N GLN A 22 -21.05 5.53 -11.62
CA GLN A 22 -21.42 5.33 -10.22
C GLN A 22 -22.94 5.36 -9.96
N HIS A 23 -23.72 5.87 -10.92
CA HIS A 23 -25.18 5.92 -10.84
C HIS A 23 -25.87 4.82 -11.66
N ASP A 24 -25.11 3.92 -12.29
CA ASP A 24 -25.63 2.81 -13.09
C ASP A 24 -25.65 1.50 -12.28
N LEU A 25 -26.67 1.38 -11.44
CA LEU A 25 -26.87 0.21 -10.58
C LEU A 25 -27.16 -1.07 -11.38
N ASP A 26 -27.67 -0.95 -12.61
CA ASP A 26 -27.92 -2.13 -13.44
C ASP A 26 -26.61 -2.71 -13.99
N ALA A 27 -25.64 -1.85 -14.35
CA ALA A 27 -24.29 -2.31 -14.66
C ALA A 27 -23.63 -3.01 -13.46
N TYR A 28 -23.85 -2.52 -12.23
CA TYR A 28 -23.34 -3.16 -11.02
C TYR A 28 -23.96 -4.54 -10.81
N ARG A 29 -25.29 -4.66 -10.94
CA ARG A 29 -26.02 -5.93 -10.81
C ARG A 29 -25.57 -6.95 -11.83
N GLN A 30 -25.30 -6.51 -13.07
CA GLN A 30 -24.75 -7.36 -14.11
C GLN A 30 -23.36 -7.89 -13.77
N LEU A 31 -22.51 -7.10 -13.10
CA LEU A 31 -21.17 -7.52 -12.70
C LEU A 31 -21.19 -8.62 -11.63
N VAL A 32 -22.03 -8.48 -10.60
CA VAL A 32 -22.12 -9.47 -9.51
C VAL A 32 -23.07 -10.63 -9.82
N GLY A 33 -23.93 -10.45 -10.83
CA GLY A 33 -24.89 -11.47 -11.26
C GLY A 33 -26.13 -11.59 -10.37
N GLY A 34 -26.58 -10.50 -9.74
CA GLY A 34 -27.74 -10.53 -8.85
C GLY A 34 -27.99 -9.24 -8.07
N HIS A 35 -28.59 -9.36 -6.89
CA HIS A 35 -28.87 -8.23 -6.00
C HIS A 35 -27.58 -7.73 -5.34
N LEU A 36 -27.46 -6.43 -5.12
CA LEU A 36 -26.23 -5.83 -4.62
C LEU A 36 -26.18 -5.88 -3.10
N GLU A 37 -25.13 -6.50 -2.57
CA GLU A 37 -24.68 -6.34 -1.19
C GLU A 37 -23.30 -5.69 -1.19
N LEU A 38 -23.02 -4.83 -0.21
CA LEU A 38 -21.73 -4.17 -0.04
C LEU A 38 -21.06 -4.67 1.25
N VAL A 39 -19.85 -5.22 1.12
CA VAL A 39 -18.97 -5.53 2.25
C VAL A 39 -17.79 -4.57 2.28
N HIS A 40 -17.34 -4.19 3.48
CA HIS A 40 -16.34 -3.13 3.64
C HIS A 40 -14.94 -3.66 3.90
N PHE A 41 -13.94 -3.01 3.30
CA PHE A 41 -12.54 -3.12 3.68
C PHE A 41 -12.20 -2.03 4.70
N VAL A 42 -11.28 -2.34 5.61
CA VAL A 42 -10.80 -1.42 6.65
C VAL A 42 -9.47 -0.79 6.25
N ARG A 43 -8.55 -1.56 5.66
CA ARG A 43 -7.19 -1.11 5.31
C ARG A 43 -6.75 -1.56 3.92
N PRO A 44 -6.74 -0.70 2.90
CA PRO A 44 -7.32 0.65 2.91
C PRO A 44 -8.86 0.61 2.99
N PRO A 45 -9.52 1.70 3.41
CA PRO A 45 -10.97 1.81 3.32
C PRO A 45 -11.44 1.64 1.87
N ALA A 46 -12.35 0.70 1.64
CA ALA A 46 -12.92 0.40 0.33
C ALA A 46 -14.25 -0.34 0.50
N GLY A 47 -15.00 -0.48 -0.59
CA GLY A 47 -16.23 -1.29 -0.65
C GLY A 47 -16.08 -2.39 -1.68
N MET A 48 -16.57 -3.60 -1.39
CA MET A 48 -16.67 -4.69 -2.35
C MET A 48 -18.12 -5.09 -2.53
N TYR A 49 -18.62 -4.94 -3.76
CA TYR A 49 -19.95 -5.37 -4.14
C TYR A 49 -19.97 -6.85 -4.50
N ILE A 50 -20.97 -7.56 -4.00
CA ILE A 50 -21.22 -8.98 -4.19
C ILE A 50 -22.71 -9.22 -4.49
N ASN A 51 -23.06 -10.44 -4.89
CA ASN A 51 -24.47 -10.86 -4.96
C ASN A 51 -24.99 -11.23 -3.56
N ASP A 52 -25.95 -10.45 -3.05
CA ASP A 52 -26.62 -10.64 -1.74
C ASP A 52 -27.19 -12.07 -1.59
N GLU A 53 -27.76 -12.60 -2.67
CA GLU A 53 -28.39 -13.92 -2.70
C GLU A 53 -27.41 -15.03 -3.14
N GLY A 54 -26.13 -14.69 -3.38
CA GLY A 54 -25.19 -15.59 -4.04
C GLY A 54 -24.99 -16.94 -3.34
N LYS A 55 -25.08 -16.98 -2.00
CA LYS A 55 -25.00 -18.23 -1.23
C LYS A 55 -26.28 -19.06 -1.33
N LEU A 56 -27.44 -18.39 -1.37
CA LEU A 56 -28.75 -19.03 -1.53
C LEU A 56 -28.91 -19.58 -2.96
N ASP A 57 -28.35 -18.88 -3.95
CA ASP A 57 -28.27 -19.29 -5.35
C ASP A 57 -27.23 -20.40 -5.61
N GLY A 58 -26.39 -20.74 -4.62
CA GLY A 58 -25.36 -21.77 -4.75
C GLY A 58 -24.20 -21.37 -5.67
N LEU A 59 -23.87 -20.08 -5.75
CA LEU A 59 -22.74 -19.59 -6.55
C LEU A 59 -21.40 -20.16 -6.05
N PRO A 60 -20.42 -20.35 -6.95
CA PRO A 60 -19.11 -20.89 -6.59
C PRO A 60 -18.31 -19.93 -5.69
N LEU A 61 -17.46 -20.50 -4.82
CA LEU A 61 -16.52 -19.76 -3.97
C LEU A 61 -15.55 -18.94 -4.82
N ASN A 62 -15.47 -17.63 -4.54
CA ASN A 62 -14.50 -16.74 -5.14
C ASN A 62 -13.29 -16.61 -4.20
N HIS A 63 -12.27 -17.45 -4.43
CA HIS A 63 -11.06 -17.50 -3.61
C HIS A 63 -10.31 -16.16 -3.57
N ARG A 64 -10.29 -15.42 -4.69
CA ARG A 64 -9.61 -14.12 -4.81
C ARG A 64 -10.32 -13.04 -4.00
N ALA A 65 -11.64 -12.92 -4.17
CA ALA A 65 -12.44 -11.95 -3.41
C ALA A 65 -12.43 -12.26 -1.91
N THR A 66 -12.49 -13.55 -1.54
CA THR A 66 -12.40 -13.99 -0.15
C THR A 66 -11.05 -13.64 0.48
N ALA A 67 -9.93 -13.90 -0.23
CA ALA A 67 -8.60 -13.57 0.26
C ALA A 67 -8.43 -12.06 0.48
N LEU A 68 -8.93 -11.24 -0.45
CA LEU A 68 -8.93 -9.78 -0.30
C LEU A 68 -9.78 -9.35 0.91
N LEU A 69 -11.00 -9.86 1.07
CA LEU A 69 -11.85 -9.55 2.22
C LEU A 69 -11.16 -9.88 3.54
N TRP A 70 -10.62 -11.09 3.67
CA TRP A 70 -10.03 -11.56 4.93
C TRP A 70 -8.75 -10.82 5.33
N ALA A 71 -7.99 -10.37 4.33
CA ALA A 71 -6.79 -9.59 4.57
C ALA A 71 -7.11 -8.13 4.91
N HIS A 72 -8.09 -7.54 4.24
CA HIS A 72 -8.43 -6.13 4.42
C HIS A 72 -9.52 -5.87 5.46
N ASN A 73 -10.18 -6.93 5.97
CA ASN A 73 -11.12 -6.88 7.09
C ASN A 73 -11.07 -8.20 7.88
N SER A 74 -10.28 -8.20 8.95
CA SER A 74 -10.07 -9.36 9.83
C SER A 74 -11.35 -9.86 10.51
N ALA A 75 -12.40 -9.04 10.62
CA ALA A 75 -13.67 -9.44 11.22
C ALA A 75 -14.39 -10.57 10.45
N PHE A 76 -14.11 -10.72 9.15
CA PHE A 76 -14.66 -11.79 8.30
C PHE A 76 -13.77 -13.03 8.20
N ARG A 77 -12.50 -12.92 8.62
CA ARG A 77 -11.51 -13.99 8.50
C ARG A 77 -12.01 -15.26 9.21
N ASN A 78 -12.01 -16.38 8.50
CA ASN A 78 -12.50 -17.69 8.97
C ASN A 78 -13.98 -17.69 9.44
N ARG A 79 -14.76 -16.65 9.13
CA ARG A 79 -16.18 -16.54 9.51
C ARG A 79 -17.12 -16.53 8.33
N ASP A 80 -16.69 -15.90 7.24
CA ASP A 80 -17.51 -15.83 6.04
C ASP A 80 -16.67 -15.87 4.76
N VAL A 81 -17.29 -16.21 3.64
CA VAL A 81 -16.63 -16.30 2.34
C VAL A 81 -17.44 -15.59 1.26
N ILE A 82 -16.76 -15.15 0.20
CA ILE A 82 -17.40 -14.54 -0.95
C ILE A 82 -17.68 -15.58 -2.01
N VAL A 83 -18.90 -15.61 -2.51
CA VAL A 83 -19.33 -16.47 -3.63
C VAL A 83 -19.74 -15.61 -4.83
N GLY A 84 -19.52 -16.13 -6.03
CA GLY A 84 -19.80 -15.42 -7.27
C GLY A 84 -18.80 -14.31 -7.60
N PRO A 85 -18.96 -13.64 -8.75
CA PRO A 85 -18.14 -12.50 -9.13
C PRO A 85 -18.33 -11.32 -8.16
N ALA A 86 -17.27 -10.55 -7.95
CA ALA A 86 -17.29 -9.37 -7.10
C ALA A 86 -16.54 -8.21 -7.76
N PHE A 87 -16.73 -6.99 -7.26
CA PHE A 87 -15.86 -5.87 -7.63
C PHE A 87 -15.64 -4.90 -6.48
N VAL A 88 -14.46 -4.26 -6.46
CA VAL A 88 -14.05 -3.31 -5.42
C VAL A 88 -14.09 -1.89 -5.95
N VAL A 89 -14.62 -0.97 -5.14
CA VAL A 89 -14.66 0.49 -5.33
C VAL A 89 -14.04 1.19 -4.12
N GLY A 90 -13.80 2.50 -4.23
CA GLY A 90 -13.30 3.31 -3.13
C GLY A 90 -14.35 3.55 -2.05
N PRO A 91 -13.98 4.20 -0.94
CA PRO A 91 -14.94 4.59 0.08
C PRO A 91 -15.92 5.61 -0.51
N ALA A 92 -17.16 5.59 -0.01
CA ALA A 92 -18.15 6.58 -0.44
C ALA A 92 -17.69 8.00 -0.10
N ASP A 93 -17.99 8.96 -0.97
CA ASP A 93 -17.72 10.36 -0.73
C ASP A 93 -18.70 10.98 0.29
N ARG A 94 -18.60 12.29 0.53
CA ARG A 94 -19.49 12.99 1.49
C ARG A 94 -20.97 12.99 1.09
N ARG A 95 -21.29 12.64 -0.15
CA ARG A 95 -22.67 12.52 -0.68
C ARG A 95 -23.17 11.08 -0.64
N GLY A 96 -22.33 10.13 -0.25
CA GLY A 96 -22.63 8.71 -0.25
C GLY A 96 -22.43 8.05 -1.62
N ASP A 97 -21.80 8.75 -2.58
CA ASP A 97 -21.51 8.17 -3.89
C ASP A 97 -20.19 7.39 -3.86
N ASP A 98 -20.14 6.24 -4.54
CA ASP A 98 -18.91 5.47 -4.70
C ASP A 98 -17.79 6.29 -5.34
N THR A 99 -16.57 6.04 -4.91
CA THR A 99 -15.36 6.60 -5.53
C THR A 99 -14.54 5.52 -6.23
N SER A 100 -13.49 5.92 -6.95
CA SER A 100 -12.60 4.94 -7.58
C SER A 100 -11.89 4.09 -6.53
N ALA A 101 -11.62 2.81 -6.86
CA ALA A 101 -10.85 1.91 -6.02
C ALA A 101 -9.54 2.57 -5.54
N PRO A 102 -9.11 2.32 -4.28
CA PRO A 102 -7.94 2.98 -3.72
C PRO A 102 -6.70 2.77 -4.59
N THR A 103 -6.00 3.86 -4.92
CA THR A 103 -4.83 3.81 -5.81
C THR A 103 -3.76 2.84 -5.30
N ASP A 104 -3.53 2.78 -3.99
CA ASP A 104 -2.55 1.84 -3.40
C ASP A 104 -2.93 0.38 -3.64
N LEU A 105 -4.23 0.04 -3.59
CA LEU A 105 -4.71 -1.31 -3.88
C LEU A 105 -4.62 -1.61 -5.39
N VAL A 106 -4.92 -0.63 -6.25
CA VAL A 106 -4.76 -0.76 -7.69
C VAL A 106 -3.29 -1.02 -8.05
N GLU A 107 -2.36 -0.21 -7.54
CA GLU A 107 -0.93 -0.38 -7.80
C GLU A 107 -0.39 -1.70 -7.22
N LEU A 108 -0.87 -2.10 -6.03
CA LEU A 108 -0.52 -3.40 -5.44
C LEU A 108 -0.93 -4.55 -6.37
N LEU A 109 -2.15 -4.54 -6.90
CA LEU A 109 -2.69 -5.67 -7.66
C LEU A 109 -2.29 -5.67 -9.15
N PHE A 110 -1.98 -4.52 -9.73
CA PHE A 110 -1.77 -4.40 -11.19
C PHE A 110 -0.36 -3.95 -11.60
N SER A 111 0.40 -3.32 -10.70
CA SER A 111 1.69 -2.69 -11.05
C SER A 111 2.86 -3.24 -10.23
N THR A 112 2.60 -3.98 -9.15
CA THR A 112 3.63 -4.51 -8.27
C THR A 112 4.13 -5.85 -8.79
N GLU A 113 5.45 -5.99 -8.94
CA GLU A 113 6.06 -7.24 -9.39
C GLU A 113 6.52 -8.13 -8.24
N ARG A 114 6.78 -7.53 -7.07
CA ARG A 114 7.36 -8.20 -5.91
C ARG A 114 6.64 -7.79 -4.63
N TYR A 115 6.31 -8.76 -3.81
CA TYR A 115 5.47 -8.59 -2.62
C TYR A 115 6.17 -9.13 -1.38
N ARG A 116 5.88 -8.51 -0.23
CA ARG A 116 6.19 -9.04 1.10
C ARG A 116 4.94 -9.09 1.95
N ALA A 117 4.89 -10.09 2.82
CA ALA A 117 3.83 -10.26 3.81
C ALA A 117 4.25 -9.63 5.14
N GLN A 118 3.33 -8.90 5.76
CA GLN A 118 3.49 -8.38 7.11
C GLN A 118 2.28 -8.73 7.97
N VAL A 119 2.53 -8.88 9.27
CA VAL A 119 1.53 -9.17 10.29
C VAL A 119 1.68 -8.19 11.45
N GLN A 120 0.56 -7.93 12.12
CA GLN A 120 0.51 -7.18 13.36
C GLN A 120 0.04 -8.13 14.47
N THR A 121 0.72 -8.12 15.61
CA THR A 121 0.46 -9.04 16.72
C THR A 121 0.17 -8.32 18.02
N GLY A 122 -0.83 -8.79 18.77
CA GLY A 122 -1.24 -8.18 20.05
C GLY A 122 -1.57 -6.69 19.92
N ASP A 123 -1.35 -5.91 20.97
CA ASP A 123 -1.65 -4.47 21.01
C ASP A 123 -0.53 -3.60 20.38
N SER A 124 0.42 -4.22 19.67
CA SER A 124 1.52 -3.47 19.03
C SER A 124 1.01 -2.77 17.78
N SER A 125 1.34 -1.48 17.60
CA SER A 125 1.14 -0.76 16.32
C SER A 125 2.16 -1.16 15.24
N ASN A 126 3.14 -2.00 15.56
CA ASN A 126 4.19 -2.37 14.64
C ASN A 126 3.79 -3.53 13.71
N TRP A 127 4.24 -3.39 12.47
CA TRP A 127 4.14 -4.44 11.46
C TRP A 127 5.44 -5.23 11.40
N TYR A 128 5.33 -6.55 11.43
CA TYR A 128 6.44 -7.48 11.37
C TYR A 128 6.33 -8.30 10.08
N GLY A 129 7.45 -8.54 9.41
CA GLY A 129 7.51 -9.39 8.22
C GLY A 129 8.72 -10.30 8.29
N ASN A 130 8.79 -11.23 7.34
CA ASN A 130 10.01 -12.01 7.08
C ASN A 130 10.61 -11.63 5.73
N GLU A 131 11.71 -12.29 5.37
CA GLU A 131 12.42 -12.04 4.12
C GLU A 131 11.80 -12.73 2.89
N LEU A 132 10.66 -13.41 3.03
CA LEU A 132 10.03 -14.08 1.89
C LEU A 132 9.49 -13.04 0.90
N VAL A 133 9.77 -13.29 -0.37
CA VAL A 133 9.35 -12.45 -1.48
C VAL A 133 8.49 -13.27 -2.43
N PHE A 134 7.35 -12.72 -2.81
CA PHE A 134 6.42 -13.32 -3.76
C PHE A 134 6.39 -12.50 -5.04
N THR A 135 6.11 -13.14 -6.17
CA THR A 135 5.91 -12.48 -7.48
C THR A 135 4.48 -12.58 -7.98
N ASP A 136 3.61 -13.22 -7.20
CA ASP A 136 2.18 -13.32 -7.44
C ASP A 136 1.45 -12.80 -6.20
N TRP A 137 0.50 -11.89 -6.40
CA TRP A 137 -0.22 -11.27 -5.30
C TRP A 137 -1.07 -12.31 -4.56
N LEU A 138 -1.75 -13.21 -5.27
CA LEU A 138 -2.66 -14.16 -4.65
C LEU A 138 -1.89 -15.13 -3.75
N ALA A 139 -0.74 -15.61 -4.18
CA ALA A 139 0.17 -16.42 -3.38
C ALA A 139 0.63 -15.69 -2.11
N ALA A 140 0.95 -14.38 -2.20
CA ALA A 140 1.30 -13.57 -1.05
C ALA A 140 0.15 -13.45 -0.04
N TYR A 141 -1.07 -13.18 -0.52
CA TYR A 141 -2.28 -13.10 0.32
C TYR A 141 -2.60 -14.45 0.97
N GLN A 142 -2.55 -15.54 0.21
CA GLN A 142 -2.78 -16.89 0.75
C GLN A 142 -1.76 -17.24 1.83
N TYR A 143 -0.48 -16.92 1.61
CA TYR A 143 0.58 -17.15 2.59
C TYR A 143 0.33 -16.38 3.90
N VAL A 144 0.01 -15.09 3.82
CA VAL A 144 -0.15 -14.28 5.04
C VAL A 144 -1.40 -14.68 5.82
N LEU A 145 -2.46 -15.11 5.12
CA LEU A 145 -3.68 -15.62 5.75
C LEU A 145 -3.45 -16.97 6.41
N ASP A 146 -2.72 -17.90 5.77
CA ASP A 146 -2.29 -19.16 6.39
C ASP A 146 -1.40 -18.92 7.62
N LEU A 147 -0.48 -17.94 7.54
CA LEU A 147 0.35 -17.56 8.68
C LEU A 147 -0.51 -17.05 9.85
N ALA A 148 -1.52 -16.22 9.57
CA ALA A 148 -2.43 -15.72 10.59
C ALA A 148 -3.31 -16.81 11.20
N ASP A 149 -3.67 -17.83 10.43
CA ASP A 149 -4.43 -18.98 10.93
C ASP A 149 -3.57 -19.84 11.88
N ARG A 150 -2.31 -20.08 11.51
CA ARG A 150 -1.36 -20.86 12.33
C ARG A 150 -0.84 -20.11 13.56
N TRP A 151 -0.75 -18.78 13.50
CA TRP A 151 -0.26 -17.95 14.58
C TRP A 151 -1.37 -17.08 15.16
N THR A 152 -2.06 -17.59 16.18
CA THR A 152 -3.26 -16.99 16.78
C THR A 152 -3.05 -15.62 17.44
N LEU A 153 -1.81 -15.15 17.62
CA LEU A 153 -1.53 -13.79 18.10
C LEU A 153 -1.64 -12.73 16.99
N VAL A 154 -1.69 -13.15 15.72
CA VAL A 154 -1.85 -12.26 14.57
C VAL A 154 -3.27 -11.70 14.58
N GLN A 155 -3.38 -10.39 14.73
CA GLN A 155 -4.65 -9.68 14.62
C GLN A 155 -4.87 -9.26 13.17
N GLU A 156 -3.84 -8.65 12.57
CA GLU A 156 -3.94 -8.04 11.25
C GLU A 156 -2.84 -8.51 10.32
N VAL A 157 -3.15 -8.49 9.03
CA VAL A 157 -2.24 -8.90 7.96
C VAL A 157 -2.25 -7.84 6.89
N ARG A 158 -1.14 -7.72 6.16
CA ARG A 158 -1.08 -6.88 4.97
C ARG A 158 -0.03 -7.40 4.00
N ILE A 159 -0.23 -7.08 2.72
CA ILE A 159 0.76 -7.29 1.67
C ILE A 159 1.30 -5.93 1.24
N ILE A 160 2.63 -5.80 1.24
CA ILE A 160 3.32 -4.58 0.82
C ILE A 160 4.10 -4.82 -0.48
N PRO A 161 4.26 -3.80 -1.33
CA PRO A 161 5.21 -3.87 -2.43
C PRO A 161 6.64 -3.94 -1.88
N LYS A 162 7.46 -4.82 -2.46
CA LYS A 162 8.90 -4.85 -2.22
C LYS A 162 9.58 -3.96 -3.28
N PRO A 163 10.29 -2.89 -2.88
CA PRO A 163 11.07 -2.06 -3.80
C PRO A 163 12.06 -2.88 -4.62
N ASP A 164 12.40 -2.46 -5.84
CA ASP A 164 13.52 -3.03 -6.63
C ASP A 164 14.80 -3.06 -5.78
N ASP A 165 15.56 -4.16 -5.82
CA ASP A 165 16.80 -4.30 -5.05
C ASP A 165 17.83 -3.29 -5.55
N ALA A 166 17.89 -3.03 -6.86
CA ALA A 166 18.78 -2.02 -7.43
C ALA A 166 18.39 -0.59 -7.03
N MET A 167 17.10 -0.35 -6.80
CA MET A 167 16.62 0.94 -6.27
C MET A 167 17.02 1.10 -4.80
N LEU A 168 16.83 0.05 -4.00
CA LEU A 168 17.19 0.03 -2.59
C LEU A 168 18.72 0.19 -2.40
N ASP A 169 19.52 -0.48 -3.24
CA ASP A 169 20.97 -0.32 -3.30
C ASP A 169 21.39 1.11 -3.55
N GLN A 170 20.74 1.81 -4.49
CA GLN A 170 21.05 3.22 -4.75
C GLN A 170 20.66 4.12 -3.56
N TRP A 171 19.52 3.89 -2.93
CA TRP A 171 19.14 4.64 -1.72
C TRP A 171 20.14 4.43 -0.59
N TYR A 172 20.58 3.19 -0.39
CA TYR A 172 21.59 2.84 0.61
C TYR A 172 22.93 3.51 0.33
N GLU A 173 23.43 3.47 -0.91
CA GLU A 173 24.70 4.13 -1.27
C GLU A 173 24.60 5.66 -1.16
N ILE A 174 23.48 6.26 -1.52
CA ILE A 174 23.22 7.70 -1.31
C ILE A 174 23.28 8.03 0.19
N GLY A 175 22.59 7.25 1.04
CA GLY A 175 22.61 7.44 2.49
C GLY A 175 24.01 7.28 3.07
N ARG A 176 24.78 6.27 2.64
CA ARG A 176 26.17 6.07 3.04
C ARG A 176 27.13 7.16 2.57
N GLY A 177 26.85 7.79 1.44
CA GLY A 177 27.63 8.92 0.93
C GLY A 177 27.36 10.22 1.70
N ASN A 178 26.24 10.28 2.44
CA ASN A 178 25.84 11.47 3.17
C ASN A 178 26.70 11.70 4.43
N LEU A 179 27.08 12.96 4.67
CA LEU A 179 28.00 13.33 5.74
C LEU A 179 27.51 12.97 7.14
N TRP A 180 26.20 13.03 7.38
CA TRP A 180 25.61 12.73 8.69
C TRP A 180 25.27 11.24 8.78
N ILE A 181 24.44 10.73 7.87
CA ILE A 181 23.89 9.36 7.93
C ILE A 181 24.97 8.28 8.05
N ARG A 182 26.13 8.45 7.39
CA ARG A 182 27.25 7.49 7.45
C ARG A 182 27.84 7.28 8.85
N HIS A 183 27.53 8.17 9.80
CA HIS A 183 27.98 8.11 11.19
C HIS A 183 26.90 7.55 12.14
N ALA A 184 25.77 7.07 11.62
CA ALA A 184 24.80 6.33 12.43
C ALA A 184 25.46 5.08 13.04
N ASP A 185 25.34 4.91 14.35
CA ASP A 185 25.97 3.83 15.13
C ASP A 185 24.98 3.11 16.05
N ASP A 186 23.98 3.82 16.60
CA ASP A 186 22.96 3.23 17.48
C ASP A 186 21.52 3.55 17.00
N PRO A 187 20.99 2.76 16.04
CA PRO A 187 21.61 1.63 15.35
C PRO A 187 22.48 2.07 14.15
N PRO A 188 23.34 1.18 13.62
CA PRO A 188 24.11 1.47 12.41
C PRO A 188 23.21 1.54 11.17
N PHE A 189 23.57 2.40 10.21
CA PHE A 189 22.84 2.51 8.95
C PHE A 189 23.12 1.30 8.05
N THR A 190 22.09 0.49 7.81
CA THR A 190 22.15 -0.76 7.03
C THR A 190 20.95 -0.89 6.11
N MET A 191 20.90 -1.94 5.28
CA MET A 191 19.72 -2.27 4.49
C MET A 191 18.46 -2.49 5.33
N ALA A 192 18.60 -2.87 6.60
CA ALA A 192 17.48 -3.04 7.52
C ALA A 192 16.90 -1.70 8.03
N SER A 193 17.58 -0.57 7.77
CA SER A 193 17.11 0.76 8.19
C SER A 193 15.90 1.25 7.38
N PHE A 194 15.58 0.61 6.25
CA PHE A 194 14.49 1.01 5.34
C PHE A 194 13.17 0.32 5.69
N SER A 195 12.16 1.14 5.97
CA SER A 195 10.79 0.69 6.27
C SER A 195 9.79 1.28 5.27
N GLY A 196 9.01 0.41 4.63
CA GLY A 196 8.00 0.84 3.66
C GLY A 196 6.68 1.23 4.32
N CYS A 197 6.12 2.34 3.88
CA CYS A 197 4.78 2.80 4.20
C CYS A 197 3.80 2.38 3.08
N GLN A 198 2.57 1.99 3.43
CA GLN A 198 1.55 1.60 2.45
C GLN A 198 0.69 2.76 1.96
N SER A 199 0.63 3.85 2.72
CA SER A 199 -0.13 5.04 2.39
C SER A 199 0.65 6.29 2.78
N ILE A 200 0.21 7.42 2.23
CA ILE A 200 0.72 8.72 2.64
C ILE A 200 0.39 8.99 4.12
N ASP A 201 -0.77 8.54 4.61
CA ASP A 201 -1.15 8.72 6.01
C ASP A 201 -0.22 7.94 6.97
N GLU A 202 0.19 6.71 6.60
CA GLU A 202 1.19 5.95 7.39
C GLU A 202 2.56 6.63 7.33
N LEU A 203 2.94 7.18 6.17
CA LEU A 203 4.17 7.95 6.05
C LEU A 203 4.14 9.21 6.91
N GLU A 204 3.02 9.93 6.92
CA GLU A 204 2.78 11.12 7.75
C GLU A 204 2.90 10.79 9.23
N GLU A 205 2.23 9.72 9.68
CA GLU A 205 2.31 9.24 11.06
C GLU A 205 3.76 8.94 11.46
N ARG A 206 4.51 8.23 10.61
CA ARG A 206 5.91 7.88 10.87
C ARG A 206 6.82 9.09 10.93
N LEU A 207 6.69 10.01 9.98
CA LEU A 207 7.47 11.25 9.93
C LEU A 207 7.07 12.24 11.03
N GLY A 208 5.84 12.15 11.56
CA GLY A 208 5.34 12.96 12.67
C GLY A 208 5.81 12.49 14.06
N TYR A 209 6.31 11.26 14.18
CA TYR A 209 6.96 10.82 15.40
C TYR A 209 8.31 11.51 15.59
N THR A 210 8.61 11.83 16.84
CA THR A 210 9.93 12.34 17.26
C THR A 210 10.75 11.19 17.85
N ASN A 211 12.06 11.39 18.01
CA ASN A 211 13.00 10.41 18.56
C ASN A 211 13.42 9.29 17.59
N TRP A 212 13.47 9.58 16.28
CA TRP A 212 14.13 8.69 15.33
C TRP A 212 15.66 8.82 15.42
N SER A 213 16.35 7.69 15.45
CA SER A 213 17.81 7.64 15.31
C SER A 213 18.23 8.08 13.90
N LEU A 214 19.42 8.66 13.81
CA LEU A 214 20.10 8.92 12.54
C LEU A 214 20.09 7.69 11.61
N GLY A 215 19.82 7.90 10.32
CA GLY A 215 19.78 6.83 9.31
C GLY A 215 18.50 6.00 9.28
N THR A 216 17.53 6.22 10.19
CA THR A 216 16.18 5.66 10.03
C THR A 216 15.59 6.11 8.70
N ALA A 217 15.10 5.18 7.89
CA ALA A 217 14.61 5.46 6.55
C ALA A 217 13.17 4.98 6.34
N PHE A 218 12.32 5.88 5.84
CA PHE A 218 10.97 5.57 5.40
C PHE A 218 10.85 5.73 3.90
N TYR A 219 10.09 4.86 3.25
CA TYR A 219 9.82 4.99 1.81
C TYR A 219 8.35 4.77 1.49
N TYR A 220 7.89 5.46 0.47
CA TYR A 220 6.56 5.29 -0.12
C TYR A 220 6.71 5.34 -1.64
N ARG A 221 6.38 4.23 -2.29
CA ARG A 221 6.56 4.03 -3.74
C ARG A 221 8.01 4.31 -4.16
N ASN A 222 8.24 5.32 -4.98
CA ASN A 222 9.55 5.72 -5.50
C ASN A 222 10.19 6.89 -4.73
N LEU A 223 9.63 7.26 -3.58
CA LEU A 223 10.18 8.25 -2.67
C LEU A 223 10.79 7.57 -1.45
N CYS A 224 11.96 8.04 -1.04
CA CYS A 224 12.63 7.62 0.19
C CYS A 224 13.11 8.84 0.98
N PHE A 225 12.94 8.78 2.29
CA PHE A 225 13.32 9.80 3.25
C PHE A 225 14.20 9.18 4.31
N ILE A 226 15.44 9.66 4.44
CA ILE A 226 16.40 9.15 5.44
C ILE A 226 16.68 10.24 6.47
N ASN A 227 16.45 9.94 7.74
CA ASN A 227 16.68 10.88 8.83
C ASN A 227 18.17 11.26 8.92
N GLN A 228 18.46 12.57 8.91
CA GLN A 228 19.81 13.14 8.92
C GLN A 228 20.18 13.78 10.25
N VAL A 229 19.21 13.97 11.15
CA VAL A 229 19.38 14.62 12.44
C VAL A 229 18.67 13.81 13.52
N ASP A 230 19.34 13.58 14.65
CA ASP A 230 18.73 12.88 15.78
C ASP A 230 17.43 13.57 16.21
N GLY A 231 16.40 12.77 16.51
CA GLY A 231 15.09 13.28 16.86
C GLY A 231 14.10 13.32 15.70
N GLY A 232 14.55 13.18 14.44
CA GLY A 232 13.66 13.05 13.27
C GLY A 232 13.21 14.38 12.66
N ASP A 233 14.01 15.44 12.77
CA ASP A 233 13.62 16.78 12.30
C ASP A 233 13.94 17.02 10.82
N GLU A 234 15.08 16.51 10.32
CA GLU A 234 15.59 16.78 8.96
C GLU A 234 15.78 15.48 8.17
N TRP A 235 15.15 15.39 7.01
CA TRP A 235 15.10 14.16 6.22
C TRP A 235 15.67 14.36 4.82
N LEU A 236 16.65 13.52 4.44
CA LEU A 236 17.19 13.47 3.10
C LEU A 236 16.11 12.94 2.15
N ALA A 237 15.61 13.79 1.27
CA ALA A 237 14.63 13.41 0.27
C ALA A 237 15.32 12.82 -0.97
N ILE A 238 14.91 11.60 -1.32
CA ILE A 238 15.38 10.85 -2.47
C ILE A 238 14.19 10.46 -3.32
N LYS A 239 14.29 10.68 -4.64
CA LYS A 239 13.32 10.18 -5.61
C LYS A 239 13.98 9.31 -6.66
N THR A 240 13.41 8.15 -6.92
CA THR A 240 13.83 7.27 -8.02
C THR A 240 13.06 7.56 -9.29
N PHE A 241 13.82 7.67 -10.38
CA PHE A 241 13.34 7.73 -11.76
C PHE A 241 13.77 6.47 -12.51
N TRP A 242 13.24 6.26 -13.71
CA TRP A 242 13.62 5.13 -14.55
C TRP A 242 14.16 5.62 -15.88
N ASP A 243 15.45 5.37 -16.12
CA ASP A 243 16.13 5.66 -17.38
C ASP A 243 16.37 4.31 -18.08
N ASP A 244 15.74 4.07 -19.23
CA ASP A 244 15.79 2.80 -19.98
C ASP A 244 15.49 1.56 -19.12
N GLY A 245 14.48 1.67 -18.25
CA GLY A 245 14.04 0.59 -17.36
C GLY A 245 14.95 0.34 -16.16
N ARG A 246 16.00 1.13 -15.95
CA ARG A 246 16.90 1.04 -14.79
C ARG A 246 16.59 2.15 -13.78
N PRO A 247 16.59 1.85 -12.47
CA PRO A 247 16.39 2.89 -11.46
C PRO A 247 17.54 3.91 -11.51
N ASN A 248 17.20 5.18 -11.34
CA ASN A 248 18.12 6.31 -11.22
C ASN A 248 17.63 7.21 -10.08
N SER A 249 18.17 6.97 -8.89
CA SER A 249 17.83 7.68 -7.67
C SER A 249 18.57 9.02 -7.57
N LEU A 250 17.83 10.06 -7.23
CA LEU A 250 18.32 11.41 -7.02
C LEU A 250 17.99 11.85 -5.59
N ALA A 251 19.02 12.13 -4.79
CA ALA A 251 18.87 12.97 -3.60
C ALA A 251 18.81 14.43 -4.04
N PHE A 252 17.84 15.21 -3.55
CA PHE A 252 17.61 16.57 -4.04
C PHE A 252 17.47 17.65 -2.96
N GLU A 253 17.02 17.33 -1.76
CA GLU A 253 16.98 18.31 -0.65
C GLU A 253 16.92 17.64 0.73
N SER A 254 17.04 18.45 1.78
CA SER A 254 16.69 18.11 3.16
C SER A 254 15.32 18.73 3.47
N ILE A 255 14.39 17.94 3.97
CA ILE A 255 13.02 18.39 4.28
C ILE A 255 12.77 18.29 5.79
N THR A 256 12.36 19.42 6.37
CA THR A 256 11.76 19.48 7.71
C THR A 256 10.26 19.16 7.62
N PHE A 257 9.84 17.94 7.96
CA PHE A 257 8.44 17.54 7.82
C PHE A 257 7.51 18.11 8.89
N ALA A 258 8.01 18.42 10.08
CA ALA A 258 7.20 18.88 11.22
C ALA A 258 6.24 20.01 10.83
N ARG A 259 6.74 21.03 10.10
CA ARG A 259 5.92 22.15 9.64
C ARG A 259 4.83 21.75 8.65
N TYR A 260 5.13 20.85 7.71
CA TYR A 260 4.14 20.39 6.73
C TYR A 260 3.03 19.58 7.41
N ILE A 261 3.37 18.82 8.45
CA ILE A 261 2.40 18.05 9.24
C ILE A 261 1.53 18.99 10.08
N GLU A 262 2.14 19.92 10.82
CA GLU A 262 1.42 20.93 11.61
C GLU A 262 0.44 21.77 10.77
N GLU A 263 0.83 22.12 9.55
CA GLU A 263 -0.01 22.87 8.61
C GLU A 263 -1.03 22.00 7.85
N GLY A 264 -1.00 20.67 8.01
CA GLY A 264 -1.86 19.73 7.29
C GLY A 264 -1.61 19.66 5.78
N ARG A 265 -0.35 19.89 5.37
CA ARG A 265 0.10 20.02 3.97
C ARG A 265 1.05 18.91 3.51
N LEU A 266 1.37 17.94 4.37
CA LEU A 266 2.29 16.85 4.02
C LEU A 266 1.75 16.04 2.84
N LYS A 267 0.46 15.68 2.87
CA LYS A 267 -0.15 14.93 1.78
C LYS A 267 0.01 15.61 0.42
N ASP A 268 -0.31 16.90 0.34
CA ASP A 268 -0.15 17.69 -0.88
C ASP A 268 1.32 17.77 -1.34
N LEU A 269 2.27 17.85 -0.40
CA LEU A 269 3.70 17.78 -0.70
C LEU A 269 4.08 16.42 -1.31
N ILE A 270 3.71 15.32 -0.67
CA ILE A 270 4.05 13.97 -1.16
C ILE A 270 3.43 13.73 -2.54
N GLU A 271 2.19 14.15 -2.77
CA GLU A 271 1.54 14.03 -4.08
C GLU A 271 2.26 14.84 -5.18
N ARG A 272 2.74 16.05 -4.87
CA ARG A 272 3.58 16.84 -5.78
C ARG A 272 4.91 16.15 -6.05
N LEU A 273 5.59 15.68 -5.00
CA LEU A 273 6.85 14.95 -5.11
C LEU A 273 6.70 13.68 -5.95
N LEU A 274 5.61 12.93 -5.85
CA LEU A 274 5.33 11.77 -6.68
C LEU A 274 5.22 12.14 -8.17
N LYS A 275 4.61 13.28 -8.49
CA LYS A 275 4.42 13.78 -9.86
C LYS A 275 5.64 14.51 -10.45
N ALA A 276 6.54 15.00 -9.59
CA ALA A 276 7.69 15.81 -9.99
C ALA A 276 8.59 15.10 -11.02
N SER A 277 9.07 15.82 -12.03
CA SER A 277 10.11 15.30 -12.92
C SER A 277 11.49 15.34 -12.25
N LYS A 278 12.47 14.67 -12.86
CA LYS A 278 13.87 14.72 -12.41
C LYS A 278 14.42 16.15 -12.41
N GLU A 279 13.98 16.98 -13.35
CA GLU A 279 14.39 18.38 -13.42
C GLU A 279 13.70 19.23 -12.35
N ASP A 280 12.42 18.98 -12.05
CA ASP A 280 11.70 19.68 -10.98
C ASP A 280 12.36 19.40 -9.62
N CYS A 281 12.75 18.15 -9.36
CA CYS A 281 13.51 17.80 -8.15
C CYS A 281 14.87 18.52 -8.10
N ARG A 282 15.61 18.60 -9.21
CA ARG A 282 16.90 19.33 -9.24
C ARG A 282 16.76 20.84 -8.99
N ARG A 283 15.66 21.44 -9.45
CA ARG A 283 15.40 22.87 -9.32
C ARG A 283 14.59 23.24 -8.08
N LEU A 284 14.05 22.25 -7.37
CA LEU A 284 13.11 22.41 -6.27
C LEU A 284 11.84 23.18 -6.68
N THR A 285 11.29 22.86 -7.85
CA THR A 285 10.12 23.53 -8.46
C THR A 285 8.91 22.62 -8.63
N TYR A 286 8.75 21.64 -7.74
CA TYR A 286 7.69 20.64 -7.77
C TYR A 286 6.37 21.11 -7.14
#